data_AF-X0RB58-F1
#
_entry.id   AF-X0RB58-F1
#
_cell.length_a   1.000
_cell.length_b   1.000
_cell.length_c   1.000
_cell.angle_alpha   90.00
_cell.angle_beta   90.00
_cell.angle_gamma   90.00
#
_symmetry.space_group_name_H-M   'P 1'
#
loop_
_entity.id
_entity.type
_entity.pdbx_description
1 polymer ?
#
loop_
_entity_poly.entity_id
_entity_poly.type
_entity_poly.pdbx_seq_one_letter_code
_entity_poly.pdbx_strand_id
1 'polypeptide(L)'
;MSRTSVVANRRLYTINDLEPRAAGDVFQAIVIAQLVDGLTGTAVRGPIRVHTDVDGFRAGASADGYAGLLGTPSRVFPFLATLPYEVVLTLFANGYAPRRERVPFPVQASFPLGFIAADLGQLTLHRAPVALTISTYEFDPSNRPVPLPGAAVRISGSWASVDRLGQPAATVRLLAATTGLTAPRPTGATVDLPVLTTPAEPARVLQASAPIGATVLAVSNTGTLTAGDLVGLDLTSPHLTETIEVVSVTGPSDPHSPAVLGLRHPLCHPHRRDAPAQRIPAPGAAPPLVTLIRKALAGDQTLVVNTLVGMTAGRTMRISGGPAAPEFRMTDLYQLTTDSDGFGRFPPLTGLAAVKVSAKSGPRTASALVTLTQPSPVPGLDLTLR
;
A
#
# COMPACT_ATOMS: atom_id res chain seq x y z
N MET A 1 40.71 -18.30 -28.42
CA MET A 1 40.22 -19.30 -27.45
C MET A 1 41.14 -20.51 -27.51
N SER A 2 42.11 -20.61 -26.61
CA SER A 2 42.92 -21.83 -26.47
C SER A 2 42.21 -22.77 -25.52
N ARG A 3 41.71 -23.90 -26.04
CA ARG A 3 41.32 -25.03 -25.19
C ARG A 3 42.59 -25.80 -24.88
N THR A 4 42.98 -25.86 -23.61
CA THR A 4 44.14 -26.64 -23.20
C THR A 4 43.63 -27.99 -22.72
N SER A 5 43.91 -29.04 -23.49
CA SER A 5 43.60 -30.39 -23.03
C SER A 5 44.76 -30.94 -22.20
N VAL A 6 44.47 -31.34 -20.97
CA VAL A 6 45.44 -31.93 -20.04
C VAL A 6 45.04 -33.37 -19.77
N VAL A 7 45.98 -34.31 -19.92
CA VAL A 7 45.77 -35.71 -19.55
C VAL A 7 46.23 -35.90 -18.11
N ALA A 8 45.31 -36.31 -17.22
CA ALA A 8 45.63 -36.69 -15.84
C ALA A 8 44.86 -37.96 -15.48
N ASN A 9 45.47 -38.87 -14.70
CA ASN A 9 44.83 -40.14 -14.27
C ASN A 9 44.18 -40.94 -15.44
N ARG A 10 44.86 -41.01 -16.60
CA ARG A 10 44.35 -41.64 -17.83
C ARG A 10 43.02 -41.07 -18.36
N ARG A 11 42.65 -39.85 -17.96
CA ARG A 11 41.49 -39.11 -18.49
C ARG A 11 41.96 -37.82 -19.16
N LEU A 12 41.38 -37.51 -20.32
CA LEU A 12 41.59 -36.24 -21.02
C LEU A 12 40.62 -35.20 -20.43
N TYR A 13 41.15 -34.19 -19.76
CA TYR A 13 40.40 -33.03 -19.31
C TYR A 13 40.58 -31.92 -20.33
N THR A 14 39.48 -31.27 -20.73
CA THR A 14 39.58 -30.01 -21.47
C THR A 14 39.45 -28.90 -20.44
N ILE A 15 40.56 -28.25 -20.12
CA ILE A 15 40.60 -27.12 -19.21
C ILE A 15 40.41 -25.86 -20.06
N ASN A 16 39.51 -25.01 -19.59
CA ASN A 16 39.33 -23.70 -20.17
C ASN A 16 40.12 -22.74 -19.26
N ASP A 17 41.26 -22.26 -19.73
CA ASP A 17 42.13 -21.30 -19.01
C ASP A 17 41.50 -19.90 -19.02
N LEU A 18 40.19 -19.81 -18.75
CA LEU A 18 39.53 -18.52 -18.57
C LEU A 18 40.08 -17.93 -17.29
N GLU A 19 40.76 -16.79 -17.41
CA GLU A 19 40.95 -15.88 -16.29
C GLU A 19 39.62 -15.76 -15.52
N PRO A 20 39.64 -15.69 -14.18
CA PRO A 20 38.44 -15.53 -13.38
C PRO A 20 37.61 -14.39 -13.96
N ARG A 21 36.37 -14.70 -14.38
CA ARG A 21 35.49 -13.67 -14.94
C ARG A 21 35.28 -12.60 -13.86
N ALA A 22 35.37 -11.34 -14.27
CA ALA A 22 35.03 -10.21 -13.44
C ALA A 22 33.64 -10.43 -12.82
N ALA A 23 33.45 -10.11 -11.54
CA ALA A 23 32.19 -10.40 -10.86
C ALA A 23 31.00 -9.77 -11.61
N GLY A 24 31.17 -8.55 -12.13
CA GLY A 24 30.17 -7.86 -12.92
C GLY A 24 29.76 -8.56 -14.23
N ASP A 25 30.59 -9.47 -14.75
CA ASP A 25 30.33 -10.22 -16.00
C ASP A 25 29.70 -11.59 -15.77
N VAL A 26 29.53 -12.00 -14.51
CA VAL A 26 28.88 -13.26 -14.14
C VAL A 26 27.38 -13.04 -14.01
N PHE A 27 26.58 -13.96 -14.54
CA PHE A 27 25.13 -13.98 -14.29
C PHE A 27 24.88 -14.39 -12.84
N GLN A 28 24.35 -13.49 -12.02
CA GLN A 28 24.21 -13.66 -10.57
C GLN A 28 22.99 -12.91 -10.02
N ALA A 29 22.75 -13.05 -8.71
CA ALA A 29 21.78 -12.22 -8.01
C ALA A 29 22.28 -10.77 -7.92
N ILE A 30 21.43 -9.82 -8.30
CA ILE A 30 21.70 -8.39 -8.21
C ILE A 30 20.92 -7.76 -7.05
N VAL A 31 19.67 -8.19 -6.88
CA VAL A 31 18.85 -7.86 -5.70
C VAL A 31 18.35 -9.16 -5.10
N ILE A 32 18.42 -9.31 -3.78
CA ILE A 32 17.82 -10.42 -3.03
C ILE A 32 17.06 -9.90 -1.81
N ALA A 33 15.95 -10.55 -1.49
CA ALA A 33 15.19 -10.33 -0.27
C ALA A 33 14.52 -11.64 0.18
N GLN A 34 14.32 -11.82 1.49
CA GLN A 34 13.44 -12.84 2.02
C GLN A 34 12.09 -12.23 2.39
N LEU A 35 11.01 -12.72 1.78
CA LEU A 35 9.66 -12.25 2.04
C LEU A 35 9.08 -12.98 3.25
N VAL A 36 8.62 -12.24 4.25
CA VAL A 36 8.02 -12.79 5.47
C VAL A 36 6.62 -12.25 5.68
N ASP A 37 5.69 -13.08 6.15
CA ASP A 37 4.33 -12.66 6.47
C ASP A 37 4.33 -11.81 7.75
N GLY A 38 3.81 -10.58 7.68
CA GLY A 38 3.77 -9.67 8.82
C GLY A 38 2.92 -10.12 10.00
N LEU A 39 2.02 -11.09 9.82
CA LEU A 39 1.17 -11.61 10.89
C LEU A 39 1.74 -12.85 11.58
N THR A 40 2.57 -13.63 10.91
CA THR A 40 3.13 -14.88 11.45
C THR A 40 4.64 -14.84 11.64
N GLY A 41 5.34 -13.90 11.01
CA GLY A 41 6.80 -13.84 10.97
C GLY A 41 7.45 -14.95 10.13
N THR A 42 6.65 -15.83 9.50
CA THR A 42 7.16 -16.96 8.71
C THR A 42 7.43 -16.53 7.27
N ALA A 43 8.36 -17.21 6.60
CA ALA A 43 8.59 -17.02 5.17
C ALA A 43 7.29 -17.22 4.36
N VAL A 44 7.07 -16.32 3.39
CA VAL A 44 5.93 -16.40 2.48
C VAL A 44 6.13 -17.60 1.55
N ARG A 45 5.12 -18.49 1.51
CA ARG A 45 5.12 -19.67 0.65
C ARG A 45 4.18 -19.47 -0.53
N GLY A 46 4.52 -20.06 -1.67
CA GLY A 46 3.69 -20.04 -2.88
C GLY A 46 4.31 -19.23 -4.03
N PRO A 47 3.56 -18.98 -5.12
CA PRO A 47 4.05 -18.26 -6.28
C PRO A 47 4.38 -16.81 -5.93
N ILE A 48 5.66 -16.45 -6.02
CA ILE A 48 6.14 -15.08 -5.91
C ILE A 48 6.51 -14.58 -7.30
N ARG A 49 6.06 -13.37 -7.64
CA ARG A 49 6.45 -12.68 -8.87
C ARG A 49 7.20 -11.40 -8.52
N VAL A 50 8.24 -11.11 -9.30
CA VAL A 50 9.01 -9.87 -9.19
C VAL A 50 8.87 -9.13 -10.51
N HIS A 51 8.49 -7.87 -10.45
CA HIS A 51 8.41 -6.97 -11.60
C HIS A 51 9.42 -5.84 -11.47
N THR A 52 10.04 -5.44 -12.58
CA THR A 52 10.86 -4.24 -12.69
C THR A 52 10.73 -3.69 -14.12
N ASP A 53 10.85 -2.37 -14.26
CA ASP A 53 10.79 -1.70 -15.55
C ASP A 53 12.19 -1.55 -16.20
N VAL A 54 13.23 -2.06 -15.54
CA VAL A 54 14.62 -2.02 -16.03
C VAL A 54 14.92 -3.27 -16.85
N ASP A 55 15.30 -3.08 -18.11
CA ASP A 55 15.67 -4.16 -19.01
C ASP A 55 16.95 -4.90 -18.56
N GLY A 56 17.09 -6.16 -18.99
CA GLY A 56 18.26 -6.99 -18.72
C GLY A 56 18.21 -7.78 -17.41
N PHE A 57 17.22 -7.49 -16.54
CA PHE A 57 16.92 -8.31 -15.38
C PHE A 57 16.07 -9.54 -15.71
N ARG A 58 16.21 -10.58 -14.88
CA ARG A 58 15.30 -11.72 -14.79
C ARG A 58 14.78 -11.84 -13.37
N ALA A 59 13.48 -11.99 -13.20
CA ALA A 59 12.89 -12.28 -11.89
C ALA A 59 13.33 -13.66 -11.40
N GLY A 60 13.66 -13.76 -10.11
CA GLY A 60 13.94 -15.03 -9.43
C GLY A 60 13.13 -15.13 -8.14
N ALA A 61 12.64 -16.34 -7.83
CA ALA A 61 11.99 -16.65 -6.57
C ALA A 61 12.27 -18.10 -6.15
N SER A 62 12.26 -18.37 -4.84
CA SER A 62 12.39 -19.71 -4.26
C SER A 62 11.19 -20.06 -3.37
N ALA A 63 11.05 -21.35 -3.05
CA ALA A 63 9.97 -21.84 -2.18
C ALA A 63 10.09 -21.35 -0.73
N ASP A 64 11.29 -20.94 -0.30
CA ASP A 64 11.58 -20.46 1.06
C ASP A 64 11.37 -18.95 1.23
N GLY A 65 10.62 -18.34 0.30
CA GLY A 65 10.28 -16.93 0.33
C GLY A 65 11.37 -15.99 -0.16
N TYR A 66 12.48 -16.50 -0.70
CA TYR A 66 13.46 -15.62 -1.34
C TYR A 66 12.96 -15.15 -2.68
N ALA A 67 13.16 -13.87 -2.97
CA ALA A 67 12.80 -13.27 -4.25
C ALA A 67 13.76 -12.13 -4.59
N GLY A 68 13.90 -11.85 -5.88
CA GLY A 68 14.80 -10.80 -6.32
C GLY A 68 14.97 -10.70 -7.82
N LEU A 69 16.04 -10.01 -8.21
CA LEU A 69 16.42 -9.78 -9.60
C LEU A 69 17.78 -10.42 -9.87
N LEU A 70 17.85 -11.19 -10.95
CA LEU A 70 19.04 -11.87 -11.45
C LEU A 70 19.48 -11.20 -12.76
N GLY A 71 20.77 -11.19 -13.06
CA GLY A 71 21.27 -10.60 -14.29
C GLY A 71 22.79 -10.63 -14.38
N THR A 72 23.32 -10.03 -15.44
CA THR A 72 24.76 -9.73 -15.57
C THR A 72 24.96 -8.26 -15.25
N PRO A 73 25.56 -7.89 -14.09
CA PRO A 73 25.66 -6.51 -13.66
C PRO A 73 26.24 -5.54 -14.71
N SER A 74 27.27 -5.94 -15.46
CA SER A 74 27.90 -5.11 -16.51
C SER A 74 26.98 -4.76 -17.68
N ARG A 75 25.91 -5.53 -17.89
CA ARG A 75 24.89 -5.23 -18.90
C ARG A 75 23.81 -4.30 -18.38
N VAL A 76 23.45 -4.45 -17.11
CA VAL A 76 22.38 -3.67 -16.47
C VAL A 76 22.89 -2.30 -16.02
N PHE A 77 24.12 -2.24 -15.51
CA PHE A 77 24.75 -1.04 -14.97
C PHE A 77 26.11 -0.78 -15.66
N PRO A 78 26.12 -0.47 -16.96
CA PRO A 78 27.36 -0.37 -17.76
C PRO A 78 28.36 0.66 -17.22
N PHE A 79 27.87 1.66 -16.47
CA PHE A 79 28.70 2.74 -15.91
C PHE A 79 28.73 2.75 -14.38
N LEU A 80 28.51 1.62 -13.70
CA LEU A 80 28.45 1.59 -12.23
C LEU A 80 29.75 2.05 -11.54
N ALA A 81 30.88 2.03 -12.26
CA ALA A 81 32.15 2.57 -11.77
C ALA A 81 32.17 4.11 -11.61
N THR A 82 31.25 4.82 -12.26
CA THR A 82 31.24 6.30 -12.29
C THR A 82 29.86 6.92 -12.08
N LEU A 83 28.78 6.14 -12.21
CA LEU A 83 27.40 6.61 -12.13
C LEU A 83 26.60 5.71 -11.17
N PRO A 84 25.86 6.27 -10.19
CA PRO A 84 24.95 5.49 -9.36
C PRO A 84 23.67 5.15 -10.14
N TYR A 85 23.03 4.05 -9.76
CA TYR A 85 21.76 3.60 -10.33
C TYR A 85 20.71 3.45 -9.22
N GLU A 86 19.43 3.57 -9.57
CA GLU A 86 18.31 3.17 -8.71
C GLU A 86 17.47 2.15 -9.47
N VAL A 87 17.22 1.01 -8.86
CA VAL A 87 16.32 -0.01 -9.39
C VAL A 87 15.05 -0.03 -8.57
N VAL A 88 13.92 0.10 -9.25
CA VAL A 88 12.61 -0.07 -8.63
C VAL A 88 12.09 -1.45 -8.97
N LEU A 89 11.68 -2.20 -7.95
CA LEU A 89 11.03 -3.49 -8.14
C LEU A 89 9.71 -3.56 -7.36
N THR A 90 8.80 -4.40 -7.82
CA THR A 90 7.54 -4.71 -7.13
C THR A 90 7.41 -6.21 -6.95
N LEU A 91 7.23 -6.61 -5.70
CA LEU A 91 7.09 -7.98 -5.23
C LEU A 91 5.61 -8.29 -5.08
N PHE A 92 5.17 -9.39 -5.70
CA PHE A 92 3.81 -9.89 -5.63
C PHE A 92 3.82 -11.29 -5.05
N ALA A 93 2.95 -11.54 -4.08
CA ALA A 93 2.63 -12.86 -3.57
C ALA A 93 1.11 -12.99 -3.44
N ASN A 94 0.57 -14.17 -3.74
CA ASN A 94 -0.88 -14.39 -3.68
C ASN A 94 -1.40 -14.17 -2.25
N GLY A 95 -2.48 -13.37 -2.11
CA GLY A 95 -3.06 -13.04 -0.81
C GLY A 95 -2.34 -11.92 -0.05
N TYR A 96 -1.32 -11.29 -0.64
CA TYR A 96 -0.58 -10.16 -0.06
C TYR A 96 -0.76 -8.88 -0.89
N ALA A 97 -0.66 -7.73 -0.22
CA ALA A 97 -0.55 -6.45 -0.90
C ALA A 97 0.80 -6.38 -1.65
N PRO A 98 0.83 -5.85 -2.89
CA PRO A 98 2.08 -5.66 -3.62
C PRO A 98 3.06 -4.78 -2.82
N ARG A 99 4.33 -5.18 -2.78
CA ARG A 99 5.38 -4.43 -2.08
C ARG A 99 6.37 -3.85 -3.07
N ARG A 100 6.44 -2.52 -3.16
CA ARG A 100 7.36 -1.78 -4.02
C ARG A 100 8.57 -1.33 -3.23
N GLU A 101 9.77 -1.59 -3.77
CA GLU A 101 11.04 -1.21 -3.17
C GLU A 101 11.90 -0.42 -4.16
N ARG A 102 12.64 0.56 -3.65
CA ARG A 102 13.66 1.31 -4.37
C ARG A 102 15.02 0.90 -3.85
N VAL A 103 15.87 0.39 -4.74
CA VAL A 103 17.15 -0.20 -4.41
C VAL A 103 18.27 0.66 -4.99
N PRO A 104 18.98 1.44 -4.17
CA PRO A 104 20.10 2.24 -4.64
C PRO A 104 21.32 1.35 -4.87
N PHE A 105 21.97 1.55 -6.01
CA PHE A 105 23.28 1.02 -6.34
C PHE A 105 24.26 2.18 -6.40
N PRO A 106 24.99 2.48 -5.31
CA PRO A 106 25.99 3.54 -5.33
C PRO A 106 27.14 3.18 -6.29
N VAL A 107 27.94 4.18 -6.64
CA VAL A 107 29.13 4.01 -7.46
C VAL A 107 30.07 2.96 -6.85
N GLN A 108 30.52 2.00 -7.66
CA GLN A 108 31.46 0.95 -7.26
C GLN A 108 32.75 1.06 -8.09
N ALA A 109 33.76 1.76 -7.58
CA ALA A 109 34.98 2.08 -8.33
C ALA A 109 35.77 0.85 -8.85
N SER A 110 35.59 -0.33 -8.23
CA SER A 110 36.21 -1.60 -8.66
C SER A 110 35.41 -2.33 -9.75
N PHE A 111 34.27 -1.81 -10.19
CA PHE A 111 33.44 -2.42 -11.21
C PHE A 111 34.11 -2.38 -12.60
N PRO A 112 34.06 -3.46 -13.41
CA PRO A 112 33.29 -4.69 -13.21
C PRO A 112 34.04 -5.80 -12.45
N LEU A 113 35.30 -5.60 -12.07
CA LEU A 113 36.10 -6.63 -11.37
C LEU A 113 35.41 -7.09 -10.09
N GLY A 114 34.92 -6.13 -9.30
CA GLY A 114 34.04 -6.36 -8.16
C GLY A 114 32.59 -5.99 -8.46
N PHE A 115 31.65 -6.65 -7.80
CA PHE A 115 30.25 -6.24 -7.76
C PHE A 115 29.65 -6.61 -6.40
N ILE A 116 29.01 -5.64 -5.75
CA ILE A 116 28.27 -5.84 -4.50
C ILE A 116 26.78 -5.83 -4.84
N ALA A 117 26.14 -7.00 -4.70
CA ALA A 117 24.69 -7.15 -4.84
C ALA A 117 23.95 -6.46 -3.68
N ALA A 118 22.71 -6.04 -3.92
CA ALA A 118 21.85 -5.49 -2.90
C ALA A 118 21.10 -6.61 -2.16
N ASP A 119 21.34 -6.73 -0.86
CA ASP A 119 20.55 -7.56 0.03
C ASP A 119 19.59 -6.67 0.83
N LEU A 120 18.29 -6.85 0.61
CA LEU A 120 17.23 -6.12 1.31
C LEU A 120 16.85 -6.78 2.64
N GLY A 121 17.48 -7.91 2.98
CA GLY A 121 17.18 -8.69 4.17
C GLY A 121 15.74 -9.21 4.16
N GLN A 122 15.09 -9.12 5.31
CA GLN A 122 13.68 -9.53 5.45
C GLN A 122 12.72 -8.39 5.10
N LEU A 123 11.85 -8.66 4.13
CA LEU A 123 10.77 -7.78 3.73
C LEU A 123 9.44 -8.34 4.19
N THR A 124 8.86 -7.69 5.20
CA THR A 124 7.51 -7.98 5.68
C THR A 124 6.43 -7.69 4.63
N LEU A 125 5.65 -8.68 4.22
CA LEU A 125 4.45 -8.48 3.42
C LEU A 125 3.23 -8.38 4.33
N HIS A 126 2.37 -7.40 4.06
CA HIS A 126 1.04 -7.35 4.65
C HIS A 126 0.06 -8.11 3.75
N ARG A 127 -0.84 -8.84 4.37
CA ARG A 127 -1.91 -9.55 3.65
C ARG A 127 -2.84 -8.55 2.97
N ALA A 128 -3.47 -8.99 1.89
CA ALA A 128 -4.45 -8.18 1.18
C ALA A 128 -5.58 -7.73 2.13
N PRO A 129 -6.15 -6.53 1.92
CA PRO A 129 -7.23 -6.03 2.77
C PRO A 129 -8.44 -6.97 2.80
N VAL A 130 -8.97 -7.22 4.01
CA VAL A 130 -10.17 -8.06 4.21
C VAL A 130 -11.32 -7.19 4.70
N ALA A 131 -12.42 -7.16 3.94
CA ALA A 131 -13.65 -6.51 4.41
C ALA A 131 -14.47 -7.49 5.24
N LEU A 132 -14.95 -7.04 6.40
CA LEU A 132 -15.87 -7.81 7.24
C LEU A 132 -17.30 -7.33 7.01
N THR A 133 -18.17 -8.26 6.66
CA THR A 133 -19.63 -8.07 6.63
C THR A 133 -20.20 -8.63 7.92
N ILE A 134 -21.08 -7.86 8.55
CA ILE A 134 -21.69 -8.16 9.83
C ILE A 134 -23.19 -8.34 9.61
N SER A 135 -23.74 -9.41 10.17
CA SER A 135 -25.17 -9.64 10.30
C SER A 135 -25.53 -9.62 11.78
N THR A 136 -26.50 -8.81 12.19
CA THR A 136 -27.05 -8.82 13.55
C THR A 136 -28.50 -9.30 13.55
N TYR A 137 -28.78 -10.32 14.37
CA TYR A 137 -30.12 -10.86 14.54
C TYR A 137 -30.37 -11.31 15.98
N GLU A 138 -31.64 -11.40 16.34
CA GLU A 138 -32.13 -12.13 17.51
C GLU A 138 -32.87 -13.40 17.08
N PHE A 139 -33.07 -14.34 17.99
CA PHE A 139 -33.93 -15.49 17.75
C PHE A 139 -35.32 -15.22 18.31
N ASP A 140 -36.36 -15.39 17.49
CA ASP A 140 -37.75 -15.36 17.95
C ASP A 140 -38.06 -16.57 18.86
N PRO A 141 -39.24 -16.65 19.50
CA PRO A 141 -39.63 -17.82 20.31
C PRO A 141 -39.68 -19.14 19.53
N SER A 142 -39.68 -19.12 18.19
CA SER A 142 -39.60 -20.29 17.31
C SER A 142 -38.16 -20.58 16.85
N ASN A 143 -37.16 -19.92 17.43
CA ASN A 143 -35.75 -20.02 17.07
C ASN A 143 -35.44 -19.63 15.61
N ARG A 144 -36.21 -18.71 15.03
CA ARG A 144 -35.94 -18.12 13.71
C ARG A 144 -35.12 -16.83 13.87
N PRO A 145 -34.08 -16.62 13.04
CA PRO A 145 -33.31 -15.39 13.07
C PRO A 145 -34.18 -14.23 12.56
N VAL A 146 -34.33 -13.21 13.39
CA VAL A 146 -35.00 -11.94 13.08
C VAL A 146 -33.94 -10.84 13.04
N PRO A 147 -33.80 -10.13 11.91
CA PRO A 147 -32.86 -9.02 11.78
C PRO A 147 -33.01 -7.98 12.90
N LEU A 148 -31.88 -7.49 13.38
CA LEU A 148 -31.82 -6.40 14.36
C LEU A 148 -31.30 -5.12 13.69
N PRO A 149 -32.19 -4.28 13.15
CA PRO A 149 -31.79 -3.02 12.55
C PRO A 149 -31.30 -2.03 13.60
N GLY A 150 -30.43 -1.10 13.20
CA GLY A 150 -29.96 -0.03 14.07
C GLY A 150 -28.98 -0.48 15.16
N ALA A 151 -28.45 -1.70 15.09
CA ALA A 151 -27.46 -2.19 16.04
C ALA A 151 -26.13 -1.43 15.84
N ALA A 152 -25.58 -0.88 16.93
CA ALA A 152 -24.28 -0.24 16.92
C ALA A 152 -23.18 -1.31 17.00
N VAL A 153 -22.39 -1.45 15.94
CA VAL A 153 -21.31 -2.44 15.84
C VAL A 153 -19.97 -1.71 15.78
N ARG A 154 -18.97 -2.19 16.53
CA ARG A 154 -17.60 -1.65 16.51
C ARG A 154 -16.55 -2.73 16.70
N ILE A 155 -15.33 -2.44 16.25
CA ILE A 155 -14.15 -3.19 16.66
C ILE A 155 -13.72 -2.70 18.04
N SER A 156 -13.72 -3.59 19.04
CA SER A 156 -13.41 -3.27 20.44
C SER A 156 -12.03 -3.76 20.90
N GLY A 157 -11.35 -4.57 20.07
CA GLY A 157 -10.00 -5.03 20.34
C GLY A 157 -9.37 -5.63 19.09
N SER A 158 -8.04 -5.77 19.08
CA SER A 158 -7.33 -6.39 17.95
C SER A 158 -6.06 -7.11 18.37
N TRP A 159 -5.60 -8.00 17.49
CA TRP A 159 -4.33 -8.69 17.58
C TRP A 159 -3.53 -8.41 16.32
N ALA A 160 -2.31 -7.93 16.48
CA ALA A 160 -1.41 -7.62 15.37
C ALA A 160 -0.74 -8.86 14.78
N SER A 161 -0.66 -9.95 15.54
CA SER A 161 0.10 -11.16 15.18
C SER A 161 -0.59 -12.42 15.69
N VAL A 162 -0.35 -13.54 15.00
CA VAL A 162 -1.00 -14.83 15.25
C VAL A 162 -0.52 -15.48 16.54
N ASP A 163 0.76 -15.32 16.89
CA ASP A 163 1.35 -15.80 18.14
C ASP A 163 0.73 -15.17 19.41
N ARG A 164 0.04 -14.04 19.25
CA ARG A 164 -0.67 -13.34 20.33
C ARG A 164 -2.11 -13.80 20.51
N LEU A 165 -2.63 -14.65 19.63
CA LEU A 165 -3.98 -15.20 19.79
C LEU A 165 -4.04 -16.02 21.09
N GLY A 166 -4.94 -15.64 21.99
CA GLY A 166 -5.03 -16.20 23.36
C GLY A 166 -4.59 -15.23 24.45
N GLN A 167 -3.84 -14.18 24.11
CA GLN A 167 -3.62 -13.05 25.01
C GLN A 167 -4.81 -12.08 24.97
N PRO A 168 -5.04 -11.26 26.02
CA PRO A 168 -6.07 -10.22 25.99
C PRO A 168 -5.92 -9.32 24.75
N ALA A 169 -7.05 -9.02 24.11
CA ALA A 169 -7.07 -8.12 22.96
C ALA A 169 -6.45 -6.78 23.35
N ALA A 170 -5.57 -6.24 22.51
CA ALA A 170 -5.12 -4.87 22.72
C ALA A 170 -6.32 -3.94 22.51
N THR A 171 -6.51 -2.98 23.42
CA THR A 171 -7.42 -1.86 23.19
C THR A 171 -6.81 -0.99 22.11
N VAL A 172 -7.28 -1.14 20.87
CA VAL A 172 -6.69 -0.45 19.73
C VAL A 172 -7.67 0.54 19.12
N ARG A 173 -7.16 1.74 18.89
CA ARG A 173 -7.80 2.80 18.12
C ARG A 173 -7.41 2.60 16.67
N LEU A 174 -8.35 2.07 15.89
CA LEU A 174 -8.17 1.80 14.47
C LEU A 174 -8.80 2.93 13.65
N LEU A 175 -8.04 3.44 12.69
CA LEU A 175 -8.48 4.45 11.73
C LEU A 175 -8.38 3.84 10.33
N ALA A 176 -9.40 4.02 9.50
CA ALA A 176 -9.35 3.56 8.12
C ALA A 176 -8.91 4.68 7.19
N ALA A 177 -7.92 4.38 6.34
CA ALA A 177 -7.53 5.20 5.20
C ALA A 177 -8.17 4.61 3.95
N THR A 178 -9.25 5.24 3.49
CA THR A 178 -9.91 4.82 2.24
C THR A 178 -8.88 4.81 1.12
N THR A 179 -8.89 3.74 0.30
CA THR A 179 -7.90 3.39 -0.75
C THR A 179 -6.54 2.90 -0.28
N GLY A 180 -6.22 3.05 1.00
CA GLY A 180 -4.92 2.71 1.56
C GLY A 180 -3.82 3.72 1.28
N LEU A 181 -2.69 3.53 1.96
CA LEU A 181 -1.53 4.41 1.84
C LEU A 181 -0.79 4.19 0.51
N THR A 182 -0.31 5.26 -0.12
CA THR A 182 0.59 5.14 -1.29
C THR A 182 2.02 4.83 -0.85
N ALA A 183 2.43 5.29 0.33
CA ALA A 183 3.79 5.17 0.84
C ALA A 183 3.81 4.65 2.29
N PRO A 184 4.89 3.97 2.71
CA PRO A 184 5.02 3.55 4.10
C PRO A 184 5.10 4.74 5.05
N ARG A 185 4.52 4.59 6.24
CA ARG A 185 4.54 5.58 7.32
C ARG A 185 5.19 5.00 8.57
N PRO A 186 6.21 5.65 9.16
CA PRO A 186 6.84 5.16 10.38
C PRO A 186 5.91 5.31 11.60
N THR A 187 6.25 4.61 12.68
CA THR A 187 5.70 4.93 14.01
C THR A 187 5.99 6.39 14.34
N GLY A 188 5.02 7.11 14.92
CA GLY A 188 5.10 8.53 15.20
C GLY A 188 4.67 9.43 14.04
N ALA A 189 4.39 8.88 12.86
CA ALA A 189 3.71 9.63 11.79
C ALA A 189 2.41 10.25 12.32
N THR A 190 2.08 11.44 11.83
CA THR A 190 0.97 12.25 12.32
C THR A 190 -0.20 12.23 11.35
N VAL A 191 -1.40 12.40 11.91
CA VAL A 191 -2.63 12.58 11.14
C VAL A 191 -3.36 13.80 11.67
N ASP A 192 -3.82 14.65 10.75
CA ASP A 192 -4.71 15.77 11.02
C ASP A 192 -5.90 15.77 10.04
N LEU A 193 -6.93 16.60 10.32
CA LEU A 193 -8.11 16.79 9.49
C LEU A 193 -8.13 18.23 8.96
N PRO A 194 -7.41 18.54 7.86
CA PRO A 194 -7.36 19.90 7.36
C PRO A 194 -8.72 20.32 6.83
N VAL A 195 -9.03 21.61 6.95
CA VAL A 195 -10.18 22.20 6.26
C VAL A 195 -9.78 22.44 4.81
N LEU A 196 -10.39 21.68 3.91
CA LEU A 196 -10.20 21.85 2.47
C LEU A 196 -11.33 22.73 1.92
N THR A 197 -10.97 23.84 1.29
CA THR A 197 -11.92 24.74 0.65
C THR A 197 -11.68 24.74 -0.85
N THR A 198 -12.75 24.67 -1.64
CA THR A 198 -12.68 24.75 -3.10
C THR A 198 -13.03 26.18 -3.51
N PRO A 199 -12.09 26.96 -4.08
CA PRO A 199 -12.39 28.30 -4.57
C PRO A 199 -13.39 28.21 -5.72
N ALA A 200 -14.19 29.27 -5.88
CA ALA A 200 -15.05 29.42 -7.04
C ALA A 200 -14.18 29.67 -8.28
N GLU A 201 -14.10 28.67 -9.16
CA GLU A 201 -13.36 28.70 -10.42
C GLU A 201 -14.23 28.15 -11.56
N PRO A 202 -13.90 28.47 -12.83
CA PRO A 202 -14.49 27.78 -13.98
C PRO A 202 -14.39 26.26 -13.83
N ALA A 203 -15.41 25.54 -14.31
CA ALA A 203 -15.39 24.08 -14.27
C ALA A 203 -14.18 23.55 -15.03
N ARG A 204 -13.40 22.70 -14.37
CA ARG A 204 -12.26 21.98 -14.95
C ARG A 204 -12.60 20.50 -14.97
N VAL A 205 -12.30 19.85 -16.07
CA VAL A 205 -12.55 18.42 -16.27
C VAL A 205 -11.33 17.72 -16.85
N LEU A 206 -11.25 16.40 -16.66
CA LEU A 206 -10.21 15.58 -17.28
C LEU A 206 -10.43 15.48 -18.80
N GLN A 207 -9.40 15.73 -19.61
CA GLN A 207 -9.48 15.61 -21.08
C GLN A 207 -9.35 14.18 -21.58
N ALA A 208 -8.83 13.28 -20.75
CA ALA A 208 -8.71 11.86 -21.04
C ALA A 208 -9.00 11.05 -19.76
N SER A 209 -9.37 9.79 -19.92
CA SER A 209 -9.47 8.88 -18.78
C SER A 209 -8.10 8.68 -18.14
N ALA A 210 -8.06 8.74 -16.82
CA ALA A 210 -6.85 8.53 -16.03
C ALA A 210 -6.95 7.17 -15.32
N PRO A 211 -6.10 6.19 -15.65
CA PRO A 211 -6.11 4.88 -15.00
C PRO A 211 -5.54 4.95 -13.57
N ILE A 212 -5.80 3.89 -12.79
CA ILE A 212 -5.10 3.65 -11.52
C ILE A 212 -3.59 3.67 -11.78
N GLY A 213 -2.82 4.31 -10.89
CA GLY A 213 -1.38 4.43 -11.04
C GLY A 213 -0.92 5.66 -11.84
N ALA A 214 -1.83 6.38 -12.51
CA ALA A 214 -1.47 7.58 -13.24
C ALA A 214 -0.92 8.66 -12.30
N THR A 215 0.20 9.27 -12.68
CA THR A 215 0.84 10.39 -11.98
C THR A 215 0.74 11.69 -12.78
N VAL A 216 0.03 11.66 -13.91
CA VAL A 216 -0.14 12.77 -14.83
C VAL A 216 -1.59 12.86 -15.27
N LEU A 217 -2.17 14.06 -15.24
CA LEU A 217 -3.55 14.33 -15.65
C LEU A 217 -3.59 15.41 -16.73
N ALA A 218 -4.30 15.17 -17.83
CA ALA A 218 -4.65 16.23 -18.79
C ALA A 218 -5.98 16.87 -18.38
N VAL A 219 -6.00 18.20 -18.21
CA VAL A 219 -7.17 18.96 -17.76
C VAL A 219 -7.58 20.02 -18.78
N SER A 220 -8.88 20.32 -18.83
CA SER A 220 -9.48 21.24 -19.81
C SER A 220 -8.99 22.67 -19.72
N ASN A 221 -8.57 23.10 -18.52
CA ASN A 221 -8.06 24.44 -18.27
C ASN A 221 -7.14 24.47 -17.04
N THR A 222 -6.14 25.35 -17.05
CA THR A 222 -5.22 25.57 -15.92
C THR A 222 -5.94 26.25 -14.75
N GLY A 223 -6.83 27.21 -15.00
CA GLY A 223 -7.43 28.06 -13.99
C GLY A 223 -6.36 28.78 -13.16
N THR A 224 -6.49 28.75 -11.82
CA THR A 224 -5.46 29.31 -10.92
C THR A 224 -4.57 28.25 -10.27
N LEU A 225 -4.57 27.03 -10.82
CA LEU A 225 -3.88 25.89 -10.24
C LEU A 225 -2.36 26.01 -10.41
N THR A 226 -1.64 25.87 -9.30
CA THR A 226 -0.18 25.98 -9.24
C THR A 226 0.44 24.76 -8.56
N ALA A 227 1.73 24.52 -8.76
CA ALA A 227 2.44 23.49 -8.02
C ALA A 227 2.39 23.78 -6.51
N GLY A 228 2.08 22.77 -5.71
CA GLY A 228 1.82 22.86 -4.27
C GLY A 228 0.34 22.89 -3.91
N ASP A 229 -0.55 23.31 -4.82
CA ASP A 229 -1.99 23.14 -4.63
C ASP A 229 -2.37 21.65 -4.63
N LEU A 230 -3.57 21.34 -4.13
CA LEU A 230 -4.18 20.04 -4.30
C LEU A 230 -5.17 20.07 -5.47
N VAL A 231 -5.34 18.93 -6.13
CA VAL A 231 -6.44 18.66 -7.06
C VAL A 231 -7.39 17.65 -6.42
N GLY A 232 -8.67 18.02 -6.34
CA GLY A 232 -9.76 17.17 -5.91
C GLY A 232 -10.51 16.61 -7.12
N LEU A 233 -10.57 15.30 -7.26
CA LEU A 233 -11.26 14.60 -8.35
C LEU A 233 -12.56 13.98 -7.83
N ASP A 234 -13.63 14.07 -8.62
CA ASP A 234 -14.93 13.42 -8.31
C ASP A 234 -15.42 13.70 -6.87
N LEU A 235 -15.27 14.95 -6.39
CA LEU A 235 -15.58 15.35 -5.01
C LEU A 235 -17.06 15.15 -4.61
N THR A 236 -17.96 14.95 -5.58
CA THR A 236 -19.38 14.66 -5.35
C THR A 236 -19.68 13.17 -5.25
N SER A 237 -18.69 12.31 -5.48
CA SER A 237 -18.83 10.85 -5.53
C SER A 237 -17.93 10.22 -4.44
N PRO A 238 -18.46 9.96 -3.22
CA PRO A 238 -17.64 9.56 -2.07
C PRO A 238 -16.75 8.33 -2.28
N HIS A 239 -17.11 7.44 -3.20
CA HIS A 239 -16.36 6.22 -3.52
C HIS A 239 -15.27 6.39 -4.59
N LEU A 240 -15.22 7.55 -5.24
CA LEU A 240 -14.23 7.89 -6.27
C LEU A 240 -13.42 9.13 -5.89
N THR A 241 -13.79 9.83 -4.82
CA THR A 241 -13.14 11.07 -4.40
C THR A 241 -11.65 10.84 -4.09
N GLU A 242 -10.78 11.56 -4.80
CA GLU A 242 -9.34 11.60 -4.52
C GLU A 242 -8.86 13.05 -4.40
N THR A 243 -8.01 13.32 -3.41
CA THR A 243 -7.36 14.63 -3.22
C THR A 243 -5.86 14.42 -3.24
N ILE A 244 -5.15 15.07 -4.17
CA ILE A 244 -3.72 14.81 -4.37
C ILE A 244 -2.98 16.12 -4.63
N GLU A 245 -1.79 16.25 -4.07
CA GLU A 245 -0.91 17.39 -4.32
C GLU A 245 -0.41 17.41 -5.77
N VAL A 246 -0.48 18.59 -6.39
CA VAL A 246 0.05 18.88 -7.72
C VAL A 246 1.51 19.30 -7.59
N VAL A 247 2.41 18.60 -8.26
CA VAL A 247 3.86 18.87 -8.21
C VAL A 247 4.35 19.69 -9.39
N SER A 248 3.60 19.68 -10.49
CA SER A 248 3.89 20.48 -11.68
C SER A 248 2.62 20.80 -12.45
N VAL A 249 2.65 21.94 -13.15
CA VAL A 249 1.60 22.38 -14.05
C VAL A 249 2.28 22.78 -15.35
N THR A 250 1.98 22.07 -16.42
CA THR A 250 2.56 22.29 -17.75
C THR A 250 1.47 22.67 -18.73
N GLY A 251 1.51 23.90 -19.24
CA GLY A 251 0.53 24.42 -20.19
C GLY A 251 0.73 25.92 -20.41
N PRO A 252 -0.05 26.55 -21.31
CA PRO A 252 -0.04 28.00 -21.46
C PRO A 252 -0.43 28.69 -20.14
N SER A 253 0.09 29.90 -19.92
CA SER A 253 -0.24 30.72 -18.74
C SER A 253 -1.68 31.25 -18.76
N ASP A 254 -2.36 31.16 -19.90
CA ASP A 254 -3.77 31.48 -20.03
C ASP A 254 -4.64 30.53 -19.16
N PRO A 255 -5.42 31.04 -18.18
CA PRO A 255 -6.22 30.22 -17.28
C PRO A 255 -7.28 29.35 -17.98
N HIS A 256 -7.66 29.67 -19.22
CA HIS A 256 -8.64 28.90 -19.99
C HIS A 256 -8.01 27.82 -20.88
N SER A 257 -6.69 27.81 -21.00
CA SER A 257 -5.97 26.87 -21.84
C SER A 257 -5.77 25.51 -21.16
N PRO A 258 -5.82 24.40 -21.92
CA PRO A 258 -5.53 23.07 -21.38
C PRO A 258 -4.17 22.96 -20.73
N ALA A 259 -4.07 22.10 -19.71
CA ALA A 259 -2.83 21.85 -19.00
C ALA A 259 -2.63 20.37 -18.65
N VAL A 260 -1.39 20.03 -18.35
CA VAL A 260 -0.97 18.74 -17.84
C VAL A 260 -0.49 18.93 -16.41
N LEU A 261 -1.13 18.24 -15.47
CA LEU A 261 -0.80 18.25 -14.05
C LEU A 261 0.08 17.05 -13.71
N GLY A 262 1.22 17.27 -13.07
CA GLY A 262 1.97 16.22 -12.40
C GLY A 262 1.47 16.02 -10.97
N LEU A 263 1.29 14.78 -10.54
CA LEU A 263 0.79 14.41 -9.22
C LEU A 263 1.90 13.91 -8.30
N ARG A 264 1.81 14.24 -7.01
CA ARG A 264 2.75 13.78 -5.98
C ARG A 264 2.67 12.27 -5.76
N HIS A 265 1.45 11.75 -5.75
CA HIS A 265 1.15 10.34 -5.57
C HIS A 265 0.33 9.84 -6.77
N PRO A 266 0.50 8.58 -7.21
CA PRO A 266 -0.37 7.97 -8.21
C PRO A 266 -1.83 7.93 -7.75
N LEU A 267 -2.75 8.00 -8.73
CA LEU A 267 -4.18 7.75 -8.51
C LEU A 267 -4.44 6.35 -7.97
N CYS A 268 -5.33 6.24 -6.98
CA CYS A 268 -5.82 4.97 -6.46
C CYS A 268 -7.10 4.50 -7.18
N HIS A 269 -7.85 5.42 -7.79
CA HIS A 269 -9.06 5.13 -8.54
C HIS A 269 -8.91 5.49 -10.02
N PRO A 270 -9.60 4.78 -10.92
CA PRO A 270 -9.72 5.21 -12.30
C PRO A 270 -10.71 6.37 -12.37
N HIS A 271 -10.31 7.44 -13.07
CA HIS A 271 -11.19 8.56 -13.37
C HIS A 271 -11.49 8.60 -14.87
N ARG A 272 -12.75 8.78 -15.23
CA ARG A 272 -13.17 8.86 -16.64
C ARG A 272 -12.79 10.22 -17.23
N ARG A 273 -12.70 10.26 -18.57
CA ARG A 273 -12.78 11.53 -19.30
C ARG A 273 -14.00 12.33 -18.84
N ASP A 274 -13.86 13.64 -18.81
CA ASP A 274 -14.84 14.62 -18.36
C ASP A 274 -15.17 14.55 -16.84
N ALA A 275 -14.43 13.76 -16.05
CA ALA A 275 -14.54 13.79 -14.60
C ALA A 275 -14.17 15.17 -14.06
N PRO A 276 -14.92 15.72 -13.08
CA PRO A 276 -14.66 17.03 -12.51
C PRO A 276 -13.36 17.02 -11.70
N ALA A 277 -12.56 18.07 -11.89
CA ALA A 277 -11.31 18.33 -11.19
C ALA A 277 -11.34 19.74 -10.59
N GLN A 278 -11.28 19.85 -9.27
CA GLN A 278 -11.31 21.14 -8.58
C GLN A 278 -9.95 21.43 -7.94
N ARG A 279 -9.51 22.67 -8.06
CA ARG A 279 -8.36 23.14 -7.31
C ARG A 279 -8.76 23.21 -5.84
N ILE A 280 -7.86 22.85 -4.95
CA ILE A 280 -7.97 23.05 -3.51
C ILE A 280 -6.63 23.66 -3.07
N PRO A 281 -6.60 24.91 -2.56
CA PRO A 281 -5.37 25.51 -2.06
C PRO A 281 -4.71 24.62 -1.01
N ALA A 282 -3.37 24.61 -0.98
CA ALA A 282 -2.62 23.85 0.01
C ALA A 282 -3.09 24.21 1.43
N PRO A 283 -3.56 23.24 2.24
CA PRO A 283 -3.96 23.54 3.59
C PRO A 283 -2.74 23.93 4.42
N GLY A 284 -2.92 24.92 5.31
CA GLY A 284 -1.89 25.31 6.26
C GLY A 284 -1.44 24.15 7.17
N ALA A 285 -0.37 24.39 7.92
CA ALA A 285 0.00 23.48 9.00
C ALA A 285 -1.13 23.43 10.04
N ALA A 286 -1.54 22.22 10.42
CA ALA A 286 -2.51 21.98 11.47
C ALA A 286 -1.82 21.16 12.57
N PRO A 287 -2.17 21.36 13.85
CA PRO A 287 -1.66 20.50 14.90
C PRO A 287 -2.12 19.05 14.65
N PRO A 288 -1.25 18.06 14.88
CA PRO A 288 -1.62 16.67 14.70
C PRO A 288 -2.73 16.29 15.68
N LEU A 289 -3.79 15.64 15.20
CA LEU A 289 -4.87 15.11 16.03
C LEU A 289 -4.48 13.77 16.64
N VAL A 290 -3.87 12.91 15.82
CA VAL A 290 -3.48 11.55 16.23
C VAL A 290 -2.10 11.19 15.68
N THR A 291 -1.44 10.23 16.32
CA THR A 291 -0.16 9.67 15.87
C THR A 291 -0.27 8.17 15.66
N LEU A 292 0.46 7.66 14.68
CA LEU A 292 0.59 6.22 14.44
C LEU A 292 1.44 5.61 15.55
N ILE A 293 0.88 4.61 16.26
CA ILE A 293 1.63 3.85 17.28
C ILE A 293 2.30 2.61 16.69
N ARG A 294 2.03 2.33 15.40
CA ARG A 294 2.64 1.26 14.63
C ARG A 294 2.98 1.77 13.23
N LYS A 295 4.10 1.31 12.69
CA LYS A 295 4.44 1.49 11.28
C LYS A 295 3.30 0.96 10.39
N ALA A 296 2.99 1.70 9.33
CA ALA A 296 2.10 1.28 8.26
C ALA A 296 2.90 1.15 6.95
N LEU A 297 2.57 0.17 6.13
CA LEU A 297 3.17 -0.04 4.82
C LEU A 297 2.31 0.59 3.72
N ALA A 298 2.90 0.78 2.54
CA ALA A 298 2.11 1.10 1.35
C ALA A 298 1.04 0.01 1.12
N GLY A 299 -0.17 0.41 0.76
CA GLY A 299 -1.35 -0.44 0.62
C GLY A 299 -2.14 -0.65 1.91
N ASP A 300 -1.62 -0.30 3.08
CA ASP A 300 -2.37 -0.43 4.33
C ASP A 300 -3.59 0.48 4.34
N GLN A 301 -4.75 -0.11 4.65
CA GLN A 301 -6.01 0.61 4.85
C GLN A 301 -6.35 0.77 6.33
N THR A 302 -5.71 0.01 7.21
CA THR A 302 -5.87 0.13 8.67
C THR A 302 -4.66 0.79 9.30
N LEU A 303 -4.88 1.95 9.91
CA LEU A 303 -3.89 2.66 10.71
C LEU A 303 -4.16 2.43 12.19
N VAL A 304 -3.10 2.09 12.94
CA VAL A 304 -3.16 1.90 14.39
C VAL A 304 -2.66 3.17 15.05
N VAL A 305 -3.55 3.89 15.72
CA VAL A 305 -3.28 5.25 16.23
C VAL A 305 -3.36 5.32 17.76
N ASN A 306 -2.82 6.41 18.32
CA ASN A 306 -2.77 6.64 19.76
C ASN A 306 -4.12 7.08 20.36
N THR A 307 -5.04 7.67 19.59
CA THR A 307 -6.39 8.08 20.00
C THR A 307 -7.30 8.22 18.78
N LEU A 308 -8.63 8.26 18.97
CA LEU A 308 -9.60 8.63 17.93
C LEU A 308 -10.33 9.94 18.27
N VAL A 309 -9.94 10.61 19.35
CA VAL A 309 -10.57 11.88 19.75
C VAL A 309 -10.38 12.91 18.64
N GLY A 310 -11.48 13.55 18.22
CA GLY A 310 -11.49 14.53 17.12
C GLY A 310 -11.53 13.92 15.72
N MET A 311 -11.38 12.59 15.58
CA MET A 311 -11.51 11.92 14.28
C MET A 311 -12.98 11.71 13.92
N THR A 312 -13.30 11.94 12.65
CA THR A 312 -14.66 11.81 12.11
C THR A 312 -14.61 11.13 10.74
N ALA A 313 -15.54 10.21 10.50
CA ALA A 313 -15.66 9.52 9.21
C ALA A 313 -16.12 10.48 8.10
N GLY A 314 -15.77 10.18 6.85
CA GLY A 314 -16.14 10.98 5.68
C GLY A 314 -15.39 12.32 5.56
N ARG A 315 -14.33 12.52 6.34
CA ARG A 315 -13.47 13.71 6.25
C ARG A 315 -12.14 13.36 5.60
N THR A 316 -11.61 14.27 4.79
CA THR A 316 -10.23 14.13 4.31
C THR A 316 -9.26 14.30 5.48
N MET A 317 -8.42 13.30 5.72
CA MET A 317 -7.26 13.40 6.58
C MET A 317 -6.00 13.65 5.78
N ARG A 318 -5.06 14.39 6.38
CA ARG A 318 -3.67 14.48 5.92
C ARG A 318 -2.81 13.61 6.81
N ILE A 319 -2.03 12.73 6.18
CA ILE A 319 -1.09 11.83 6.86
C ILE A 319 0.32 12.29 6.51
N SER A 320 1.12 12.58 7.55
CA SER A 320 2.46 13.15 7.40
C SER A 320 3.49 12.39 8.23
N GLY A 321 4.77 12.55 7.88
CA GLY A 321 5.90 11.97 8.60
C GLY A 321 6.63 10.86 7.84
N GLY A 322 7.89 10.64 8.24
CA GLY A 322 8.84 9.81 7.50
C GLY A 322 9.39 10.52 6.25
N PRO A 323 10.04 9.76 5.35
CA PRO A 323 10.64 10.32 4.13
C PRO A 323 9.61 10.61 3.02
N ALA A 324 8.38 10.09 3.12
CA ALA A 324 7.34 10.30 2.12
C ALA A 324 6.62 11.64 2.31
N ALA A 325 6.37 12.35 1.22
CA ALA A 325 5.53 13.55 1.21
C ALA A 325 4.14 13.26 1.82
N PRO A 326 3.45 14.25 2.41
CA PRO A 326 2.10 14.08 2.93
C PRO A 326 1.15 13.49 1.89
N GLU A 327 0.18 12.71 2.34
CA GLU A 327 -0.90 12.21 1.48
C GLU A 327 -2.27 12.50 2.10
N PHE A 328 -3.27 12.67 1.25
CA PHE A 328 -4.63 13.00 1.66
C PHE A 328 -5.54 11.81 1.36
N ARG A 329 -6.27 11.36 2.39
CA ARG A 329 -7.14 10.19 2.30
C ARG A 329 -8.48 10.49 2.91
N MET A 330 -9.53 9.85 2.43
CA MET A 330 -10.78 9.86 3.16
C MET A 330 -10.63 9.02 4.44
N THR A 331 -11.15 9.56 5.53
CA THR A 331 -11.14 8.90 6.83
C THR A 331 -12.40 8.08 6.99
N ASP A 332 -12.26 6.86 7.50
CA ASP A 332 -13.38 6.08 8.00
C ASP A 332 -13.04 5.47 9.38
N LEU A 333 -14.05 5.00 10.10
CA LEU A 333 -13.92 4.46 11.45
C LEU A 333 -14.41 3.01 11.47
N TYR A 334 -13.83 2.19 12.34
CA TYR A 334 -14.27 0.81 12.54
C TYR A 334 -15.46 0.72 13.51
N GLN A 335 -16.49 1.51 13.19
CA GLN A 335 -17.79 1.55 13.86
C GLN A 335 -18.88 1.79 12.81
N LEU A 336 -20.02 1.13 12.95
CA LEU A 336 -21.15 1.24 12.04
C LEU A 336 -22.48 1.02 12.77
N THR A 337 -23.56 1.36 12.09
CA THR A 337 -24.92 1.02 12.49
C THR A 337 -25.50 0.09 11.43
N THR A 338 -26.12 -1.02 11.83
CA THR A 338 -26.73 -1.95 10.87
C THR A 338 -27.96 -1.36 10.21
N ASP A 339 -28.18 -1.74 8.94
CA ASP A 339 -29.31 -1.31 8.13
C ASP A 339 -30.64 -1.98 8.54
N SER A 340 -31.69 -1.78 7.75
CA SER A 340 -33.03 -2.35 8.00
C SER A 340 -33.05 -3.87 8.05
N ASP A 341 -32.09 -4.52 7.38
CA ASP A 341 -31.97 -5.97 7.30
C ASP A 341 -30.92 -6.50 8.28
N GLY A 342 -30.42 -5.64 9.18
CA GLY A 342 -29.44 -6.02 10.20
C GLY A 342 -28.03 -6.21 9.63
N PHE A 343 -27.74 -5.74 8.42
CA PHE A 343 -26.43 -5.85 7.80
C PHE A 343 -25.59 -4.59 8.00
N GLY A 344 -24.27 -4.78 8.03
CA GLY A 344 -23.29 -3.71 8.02
C GLY A 344 -21.98 -4.18 7.45
N ARG A 345 -21.16 -3.25 6.97
CA ARG A 345 -19.83 -3.56 6.43
C ARG A 345 -18.78 -2.62 7.01
N PHE A 346 -17.72 -3.19 7.58
CA PHE A 346 -16.56 -2.41 8.00
C PHE A 346 -15.69 -2.02 6.80
N PRO A 347 -14.92 -0.92 6.91
CA PRO A 347 -13.78 -0.68 6.03
C PRO A 347 -12.84 -1.90 5.97
N PRO A 348 -12.11 -2.12 4.87
CA PRO A 348 -11.18 -3.24 4.79
C PRO A 348 -10.07 -3.16 5.84
N LEU A 349 -9.80 -4.31 6.48
CA LEU A 349 -8.78 -4.47 7.50
C LEU A 349 -7.45 -4.95 6.88
N THR A 350 -6.34 -4.31 7.26
CA THR A 350 -4.97 -4.73 6.89
C THR A 350 -4.07 -4.84 8.12
N GLY A 351 -3.06 -5.72 8.05
CA GLY A 351 -2.03 -5.82 9.09
C GLY A 351 -2.54 -6.21 10.48
N LEU A 352 -3.64 -6.98 10.54
CA LEU A 352 -4.20 -7.52 11.79
C LEU A 352 -4.44 -9.02 11.65
N ALA A 353 -4.10 -9.78 12.68
CA ALA A 353 -4.32 -11.22 12.76
C ALA A 353 -5.72 -11.58 13.22
N ALA A 354 -6.32 -10.78 14.09
CA ALA A 354 -7.70 -10.93 14.52
C ALA A 354 -8.27 -9.61 15.06
N VAL A 355 -9.59 -9.55 15.12
CA VAL A 355 -10.33 -8.44 15.72
C VAL A 355 -11.43 -8.96 16.62
N LYS A 356 -11.70 -8.23 17.72
CA LYS A 356 -12.87 -8.44 18.55
C LYS A 356 -13.96 -7.48 18.09
N VAL A 357 -15.06 -8.02 17.60
CA VAL A 357 -16.24 -7.25 17.20
C VAL A 357 -17.22 -7.24 18.36
N SER A 358 -17.84 -6.10 18.62
CA SER A 358 -18.89 -5.94 19.61
C SER A 358 -20.09 -5.24 19.00
N ALA A 359 -21.28 -5.75 19.28
CA ALA A 359 -22.56 -5.19 18.84
C ALA A 359 -23.43 -4.84 20.05
N LYS A 360 -24.20 -3.75 19.94
CA LYS A 360 -25.18 -3.33 20.94
C LYS A 360 -26.48 -2.88 20.27
N SER A 361 -27.62 -3.38 20.74
CA SER A 361 -28.95 -2.93 20.33
C SER A 361 -29.86 -2.83 21.56
N GLY A 362 -30.19 -1.59 21.97
CA GLY A 362 -30.88 -1.33 23.24
C GLY A 362 -30.10 -1.91 24.44
N PRO A 363 -30.72 -2.78 25.27
CA PRO A 363 -30.04 -3.45 26.38
C PRO A 363 -29.18 -4.66 25.95
N ARG A 364 -29.34 -5.15 24.70
CA ARG A 364 -28.68 -6.36 24.21
C ARG A 364 -27.25 -6.08 23.78
N THR A 365 -26.36 -7.03 24.06
CA THR A 365 -24.95 -6.94 23.65
C THR A 365 -24.43 -8.29 23.18
N ALA A 366 -23.55 -8.28 22.18
CA ALA A 366 -22.84 -9.46 21.70
C ALA A 366 -21.41 -9.12 21.37
N SER A 367 -20.53 -10.13 21.40
CA SER A 367 -19.17 -9.98 20.93
C SER A 367 -18.66 -11.28 20.31
N ALA A 368 -17.87 -11.16 19.25
CA ALA A 368 -17.18 -12.28 18.62
C ALA A 368 -15.71 -11.96 18.37
N LEU A 369 -14.89 -13.01 18.37
CA LEU A 369 -13.53 -12.98 17.86
C LEU A 369 -13.55 -13.38 16.40
N VAL A 370 -12.94 -12.56 15.55
CA VAL A 370 -12.82 -12.80 14.11
C VAL A 370 -11.35 -12.93 13.77
N THR A 371 -10.95 -14.10 13.31
CA THR A 371 -9.57 -14.37 12.90
C THR A 371 -9.41 -14.04 11.42
N LEU A 372 -8.40 -13.24 11.08
CA LEU A 372 -8.09 -12.76 9.73
C LEU A 372 -6.92 -13.57 9.10
N THR A 373 -6.74 -14.81 9.54
CA THR A 373 -5.56 -15.62 9.25
C THR A 373 -5.61 -16.40 7.94
N GLN A 374 -6.65 -16.24 7.12
CA GLN A 374 -6.68 -16.87 5.79
C GLN A 374 -6.31 -15.86 4.70
N PRO A 375 -5.34 -16.18 3.81
CA PRO A 375 -5.00 -15.35 2.65
C PRO A 375 -6.03 -15.46 1.49
N SER A 376 -7.21 -16.06 1.72
CA SER A 376 -8.27 -16.29 0.74
C SER A 376 -9.61 -15.70 1.24
N PRO A 377 -10.53 -15.24 0.37
CA PRO A 377 -11.71 -14.50 0.81
C PRO A 377 -12.74 -15.37 1.54
N VAL A 378 -12.98 -14.97 2.79
CA VAL A 378 -14.25 -14.90 3.55
C VAL A 378 -14.84 -16.20 4.12
N PRO A 379 -15.08 -16.20 5.45
CA PRO A 379 -16.37 -16.53 6.01
C PRO A 379 -17.14 -15.25 6.37
N GLY A 380 -18.43 -15.19 6.03
CA GLY A 380 -19.34 -14.18 6.59
C GLY A 380 -19.39 -14.34 8.11
N LEU A 381 -19.52 -13.23 8.84
CA LEU A 381 -19.60 -13.26 10.29
C LEU A 381 -21.02 -12.98 10.75
N ASP A 382 -21.64 -13.99 11.34
CA ASP A 382 -22.94 -13.90 11.97
C ASP A 382 -22.79 -13.59 13.47
N LEU A 383 -23.37 -12.48 13.93
CA LEU A 383 -23.41 -12.10 15.34
C LEU A 383 -24.81 -12.28 15.89
N THR A 384 -24.99 -13.31 16.73
CA THR A 384 -26.24 -13.48 17.48
C THR A 384 -26.24 -12.59 18.72
N LEU A 385 -27.19 -11.66 18.80
CA LEU A 385 -27.49 -10.90 20.01
C LEU A 385 -28.47 -11.71 20.88
N ARG A 386 -28.13 -11.88 22.16
CA ARG A 386 -29.00 -12.51 23.17
C ARG A 386 -29.49 -11.48 24.16
#